data_AF-A0A3Q2DJR4-F1
#
_entry.id   AF-A0A3Q2DJR4-F1
#
_cell.length_a   1.000
_cell.length_b   1.000
_cell.length_c   1.000
_cell.angle_alpha   90.00
_cell.angle_beta   90.00
_cell.angle_gamma   90.00
#
_symmetry.space_group_name_H-M   'P 1'
#
loop_
_entity.id
_entity.type
_entity.pdbx_description
1 polymer ?
#
loop_
_entity_poly.entity_id
_entity_poly.type
_entity_poly.pdbx_seq_one_letter_code
_entity_poly.pdbx_strand_id
1 'polypeptide(L)'
;LSSIILILFILLFSEDVQETASWFDSTMHSRRTCRHCCLIAVASRFKAQRKYVYQYVADSRNGVVGSAGLQNGLKVTCEVEIQIPQMCRFIMVTRDCSLSEVSTMDGQPEPFYSPAPGSDVFRASMEKVIVHSNSHVEVYPEEDEPVNILNIKRGIFSAFMVPIMEDGQSSLMVRVPYQEVRLSRDLSQCDQFYGRKPTSSPVALLQQLQHPISKLISSSQSCRYLLDSRGTHVSTASCTETHRYLPFSHGENGISSVVKQDLNFQSVKRISSRGFDVEPRQAKPLHFDEPDDKTVIRTKEDILSILQELVALASTDQGQKRTSLFHQLVSSMRSLRNETLSQTVAEMVRVSKWLTFQALFQCGTAECTSAILQVIWTIEGVSLEVDALVYLLGLQANPDAARVRDMLSMAQYKQSKAIMYALANTVKR
;
A
#
# COMPACT_ATOMS: atom_id res chain seq x y z
N LEU A 1 -13.48 36.72 12.45
CA LEU A 1 -12.72 36.30 13.66
C LEU A 1 -13.13 34.91 14.20
N SER A 2 -14.42 34.63 14.47
CA SER A 2 -14.84 33.33 15.05
C SER A 2 -14.50 32.10 14.18
N SER A 3 -14.57 32.21 12.85
CA SER A 3 -14.27 31.10 11.92
C SER A 3 -12.77 30.84 11.72
N ILE A 4 -11.93 31.88 11.80
CA ILE A 4 -10.46 31.76 11.71
C ILE A 4 -9.92 31.08 12.97
N ILE A 5 -10.42 31.49 14.14
CA ILE A 5 -10.01 30.93 15.43
C ILE A 5 -10.36 29.45 15.50
N LEU A 6 -11.49 29.01 14.94
CA LEU A 6 -11.87 27.59 14.92
C LEU A 6 -11.01 26.74 13.96
N ILE A 7 -10.63 27.28 12.79
CA ILE A 7 -9.74 26.60 11.84
C ILE A 7 -8.31 26.53 12.40
N LEU A 8 -7.83 27.59 13.04
CA LEU A 8 -6.57 27.59 13.78
C LEU A 8 -6.64 26.68 15.01
N PHE A 9 -7.75 26.59 15.74
CA PHE A 9 -7.90 25.67 16.88
C PHE A 9 -7.77 24.20 16.47
N ILE A 10 -8.27 23.83 15.28
CA ILE A 10 -8.13 22.47 14.74
C ILE A 10 -6.68 22.19 14.29
N LEU A 11 -5.96 23.21 13.85
CA LEU A 11 -4.57 23.09 13.39
C LEU A 11 -3.52 23.21 14.52
N LEU A 12 -3.86 23.83 15.65
CA LEU A 12 -2.90 24.22 16.71
C LEU A 12 -2.82 23.27 17.91
N PHE A 13 -3.74 22.32 18.11
CA PHE A 13 -3.76 21.44 19.30
C PHE A 13 -3.02 20.09 19.13
N SER A 14 -1.82 20.10 18.54
CA SER A 14 -0.88 18.97 18.69
C SER A 14 0.57 19.47 18.66
N GLU A 15 1.25 19.21 19.76
CA GLU A 15 2.48 19.83 20.28
C GLU A 15 3.79 19.51 19.52
N ASP A 16 4.68 20.51 19.59
CA ASP A 16 6.12 20.55 19.90
C ASP A 16 7.21 19.67 19.21
N VAL A 17 8.04 20.39 18.42
CA VAL A 17 9.50 20.69 18.60
C VAL A 17 10.61 19.63 18.33
N GLN A 18 11.47 20.03 17.36
CA GLN A 18 12.95 19.88 17.19
C GLN A 18 13.66 18.79 16.33
N GLU A 19 14.31 19.31 15.27
CA GLU A 19 15.73 19.19 14.78
C GLU A 19 16.34 17.93 14.07
N THR A 20 16.58 18.12 12.75
CA THR A 20 17.82 17.96 11.90
C THR A 20 18.50 16.60 11.55
N ALA A 21 18.55 16.32 10.21
CA ALA A 21 19.68 15.95 9.29
C ALA A 21 20.66 14.77 9.63
N SER A 22 21.28 13.95 8.76
CA SER A 22 21.31 13.61 7.30
C SER A 22 22.50 12.62 7.03
N TRP A 23 22.51 11.93 5.87
CA TRP A 23 23.59 11.13 5.17
C TRP A 23 23.85 9.66 5.61
N PHE A 24 24.29 8.69 4.78
CA PHE A 24 25.19 8.70 3.60
C PHE A 24 24.93 7.48 2.66
N ASP A 25 25.19 7.69 1.36
CA ASP A 25 25.22 6.76 0.21
C ASP A 25 26.53 5.94 0.18
N SER A 26 26.58 4.75 -0.44
CA SER A 26 27.84 4.21 -0.98
C SER A 26 27.61 3.05 -1.96
N THR A 27 27.76 3.42 -3.23
CA THR A 27 28.15 2.59 -4.37
C THR A 27 29.33 1.66 -4.10
N MET A 28 29.36 0.49 -4.76
CA MET A 28 30.64 -0.12 -5.14
C MET A 28 30.58 -0.90 -6.46
N HIS A 29 31.36 -0.42 -7.43
CA HIS A 29 31.71 -1.06 -8.70
C HIS A 29 32.84 -2.08 -8.49
N SER A 30 32.77 -3.26 -9.12
CA SER A 30 33.99 -3.96 -9.54
C SER A 30 33.72 -4.92 -10.70
N ARG A 31 34.55 -4.77 -11.75
CA ARG A 31 34.59 -5.60 -12.96
C ARG A 31 35.22 -6.94 -12.64
N ARG A 32 34.54 -8.06 -12.93
CA ARG A 32 35.13 -9.37 -13.27
C ARG A 32 34.08 -10.31 -13.88
N THR A 33 34.31 -10.68 -15.14
CA THR A 33 33.86 -11.90 -15.85
C THR A 33 32.44 -12.44 -15.59
N CYS A 34 31.64 -12.41 -16.65
CA CYS A 34 30.28 -12.96 -16.79
C CYS A 34 30.18 -14.48 -16.46
N ARG A 35 30.22 -14.80 -15.16
CA ARG A 35 29.76 -16.06 -14.55
C ARG A 35 28.83 -15.80 -13.33
N HIS A 36 28.61 -14.53 -12.98
CA HIS A 36 27.80 -14.07 -11.85
C HIS A 36 26.54 -13.30 -12.27
N CYS A 37 25.94 -13.61 -13.42
CA CYS A 37 24.78 -12.85 -13.91
C CYS A 37 23.50 -13.08 -13.09
N CYS A 38 23.56 -13.98 -12.09
CA CYS A 38 22.46 -14.31 -11.19
C CYS A 38 22.90 -14.11 -9.75
N LEU A 39 22.71 -12.92 -9.22
CA LEU A 39 23.06 -12.59 -7.83
C LEU A 39 21.96 -12.93 -6.83
N ILE A 40 20.86 -13.56 -7.29
CA ILE A 40 19.63 -13.71 -6.48
C ILE A 40 19.29 -15.17 -6.22
N ALA A 41 19.25 -15.51 -4.93
CA ALA A 41 18.49 -16.56 -4.23
C ALA A 41 17.82 -17.65 -5.08
N VAL A 42 16.81 -17.25 -5.88
CA VAL A 42 15.89 -18.13 -6.58
C VAL A 42 16.63 -18.99 -7.63
N ALA A 43 17.54 -18.42 -8.41
CA ALA A 43 18.11 -19.11 -9.56
C ALA A 43 19.14 -20.19 -9.22
N SER A 44 19.78 -20.11 -8.06
CA SER A 44 20.74 -21.14 -7.63
C SER A 44 20.07 -22.48 -7.29
N ARG A 45 18.75 -22.47 -7.06
CA ARG A 45 17.99 -23.60 -6.49
C ARG A 45 17.13 -24.34 -7.53
N PHE A 46 16.76 -23.68 -8.62
CA PHE A 46 15.93 -24.30 -9.64
C PHE A 46 16.75 -24.79 -10.83
N LYS A 47 16.48 -26.03 -11.26
CA LYS A 47 17.11 -26.59 -12.46
C LYS A 47 16.40 -26.06 -13.71
N ALA A 48 17.17 -25.61 -14.69
CA ALA A 48 16.63 -25.23 -15.99
C ALA A 48 15.90 -26.40 -16.67
N GLN A 49 14.98 -26.06 -17.60
CA GLN A 49 14.13 -26.99 -18.35
C GLN A 49 13.26 -27.88 -17.45
N ARG A 50 12.83 -27.31 -16.32
CA ARG A 50 11.92 -27.96 -15.37
C ARG A 50 10.73 -27.06 -15.08
N LYS A 51 9.62 -27.71 -14.74
CA LYS A 51 8.43 -27.11 -14.15
C LYS A 51 8.24 -27.70 -12.76
N TYR A 52 8.15 -26.84 -11.76
CA TYR A 52 7.88 -27.21 -10.37
C TYR A 52 6.46 -26.78 -10.02
N VAL A 53 5.68 -27.66 -9.42
CA VAL A 53 4.29 -27.42 -9.03
C VAL A 53 4.21 -27.36 -7.52
N TYR A 54 3.56 -26.32 -7.00
CA TYR A 54 3.39 -26.04 -5.58
C TYR A 54 1.91 -25.80 -5.27
N GLN A 55 1.47 -26.20 -4.08
CA GLN A 55 0.25 -25.68 -3.48
C GLN A 55 0.62 -24.44 -2.68
N TYR A 56 0.03 -23.29 -3.03
CA TYR A 56 0.13 -22.05 -2.28
C TYR A 56 -1.12 -21.80 -1.47
N VAL A 57 -0.93 -21.38 -0.22
CA VAL A 57 -1.98 -20.89 0.66
C VAL A 57 -1.46 -19.65 1.36
N ALA A 58 -2.23 -18.57 1.35
CA ALA A 58 -1.95 -17.41 2.17
C ALA A 58 -3.21 -16.98 2.91
N ASP A 59 -3.10 -16.67 4.19
CA ASP A 59 -4.18 -16.09 4.97
C ASP A 59 -3.72 -14.85 5.74
N SER A 60 -4.57 -13.83 5.76
CA SER A 60 -4.40 -12.61 6.54
C SER A 60 -5.45 -12.62 7.65
N ARG A 61 -5.04 -12.28 8.87
CA ARG A 61 -5.93 -12.15 10.03
C ARG A 61 -5.68 -10.82 10.71
N ASN A 62 -6.72 -10.01 10.81
CA ASN A 62 -6.71 -8.71 11.45
C ASN A 62 -7.65 -8.77 12.66
N GLY A 63 -7.19 -8.39 13.84
CA GLY A 63 -8.05 -8.41 15.02
C GLY A 63 -7.41 -7.81 16.27
N VAL A 64 -8.19 -7.84 17.35
CA VAL A 64 -7.74 -7.43 18.68
C VAL A 64 -7.47 -8.69 19.49
N VAL A 65 -6.20 -9.09 19.56
CA VAL A 65 -5.75 -10.26 20.32
C VAL A 65 -6.01 -10.02 21.81
N GLY A 66 -6.75 -10.92 22.45
CA GLY A 66 -7.12 -10.85 23.87
C GLY A 66 -8.56 -10.39 24.17
N SER A 67 -9.35 -10.00 23.15
CA SER A 67 -10.78 -9.68 23.29
C SER A 67 -11.65 -10.64 22.48
N ALA A 68 -12.97 -10.64 22.72
CA ALA A 68 -13.91 -11.60 22.13
C ALA A 68 -13.88 -11.57 20.58
N GLY A 69 -13.18 -12.53 19.98
CA GLY A 69 -13.51 -13.23 18.72
C GLY A 69 -13.60 -12.43 17.42
N LEU A 70 -13.53 -11.10 17.39
CA LEU A 70 -13.68 -10.33 16.15
C LEU A 70 -12.34 -10.29 15.40
N GLN A 71 -12.14 -11.28 14.52
CA GLN A 71 -11.08 -11.27 13.51
C GLN A 71 -11.69 -11.17 12.10
N ASN A 72 -11.14 -10.31 11.26
CA ASN A 72 -11.40 -10.34 9.84
C ASN A 72 -10.24 -11.04 9.15
N GLY A 73 -10.49 -11.76 8.06
CA GLY A 73 -9.42 -12.35 7.29
C GLY A 73 -9.79 -12.70 5.87
N LEU A 74 -8.77 -12.74 5.04
CA LEU A 74 -8.83 -13.23 3.67
C LEU A 74 -7.93 -14.45 3.56
N LYS A 75 -8.33 -15.39 2.73
CA LYS A 75 -7.55 -16.57 2.39
C LYS A 75 -7.49 -16.72 0.88
N VAL A 76 -6.28 -16.84 0.35
CA VAL A 76 -5.99 -17.15 -1.05
C VAL A 76 -5.42 -18.55 -1.11
N THR A 77 -5.94 -19.37 -2.01
CA THR A 77 -5.33 -20.66 -2.35
C THR A 77 -5.13 -20.73 -3.85
N CYS A 78 -3.99 -21.24 -4.29
CA CYS A 78 -3.66 -21.41 -5.72
C CYS A 78 -2.74 -22.61 -5.91
N GLU A 79 -2.85 -23.30 -7.04
CA GLU A 79 -1.75 -24.12 -7.55
C GLU A 79 -0.78 -23.20 -8.30
N VAL A 80 0.51 -23.26 -7.97
CA VAL A 80 1.54 -22.40 -8.56
C VAL A 80 2.54 -23.26 -9.32
N GLU A 81 2.66 -23.02 -10.62
CA GLU A 81 3.64 -23.63 -11.50
C GLU A 81 4.80 -22.66 -11.77
N ILE A 82 6.00 -23.02 -11.32
CA ILE A 82 7.24 -22.30 -11.63
C ILE A 82 7.96 -23.04 -12.76
N GLN A 83 7.93 -22.46 -13.95
CA GLN A 83 8.66 -22.95 -15.11
C GLN A 83 9.99 -22.21 -15.22
N ILE A 84 11.08 -22.95 -15.44
CA ILE A 84 12.42 -22.38 -15.63
C ILE A 84 12.90 -22.72 -17.04
N PRO A 85 12.52 -21.97 -18.10
CA PRO A 85 13.01 -22.22 -19.45
C PRO A 85 14.54 -22.16 -19.52
N GLN A 86 15.14 -21.20 -18.81
CA GLN A 86 16.57 -20.96 -18.71
C GLN A 86 16.91 -20.50 -17.29
N MET A 87 18.18 -20.61 -16.89
CA MET A 87 18.63 -20.07 -15.61
C MET A 87 18.23 -18.60 -15.48
N CYS A 88 17.80 -18.18 -14.28
CA CYS A 88 17.41 -16.79 -13.96
C CYS A 88 16.13 -16.28 -14.64
N ARG A 89 15.46 -17.12 -15.43
CA ARG A 89 14.25 -16.79 -16.18
C ARG A 89 13.13 -17.70 -15.73
N PHE A 90 12.10 -17.09 -15.16
CA PHE A 90 10.99 -17.81 -14.54
C PHE A 90 9.68 -17.40 -15.22
N ILE A 91 8.81 -18.37 -15.42
CA ILE A 91 7.42 -18.13 -15.77
C ILE A 91 6.60 -18.72 -14.64
N MET A 92 5.92 -17.85 -13.90
CA MET A 92 4.99 -18.27 -12.86
C MET A 92 3.59 -18.29 -13.46
N VAL A 93 2.99 -19.47 -13.47
CA VAL A 93 1.58 -19.66 -13.84
C VAL A 93 0.84 -20.07 -12.59
N THR A 94 -0.28 -19.44 -12.30
CA THR A 94 -1.15 -19.89 -11.22
C THR A 94 -2.43 -20.49 -11.80
N ARG A 95 -2.94 -21.51 -11.13
CA ARG A 95 -4.13 -22.27 -11.52
C ARG A 95 -5.01 -22.46 -10.29
N ASP A 96 -6.30 -22.66 -10.56
CA ASP A 96 -7.30 -23.00 -9.54
C ASP A 96 -7.27 -22.06 -8.33
N CYS A 97 -6.99 -20.78 -8.59
CA CYS A 97 -6.98 -19.77 -7.56
C CYS A 97 -8.39 -19.55 -6.99
N SER A 98 -8.49 -19.48 -5.67
CA SER A 98 -9.71 -19.08 -4.97
C SER A 98 -9.40 -18.06 -3.89
N LEU A 99 -10.29 -17.07 -3.80
CA LEU A 99 -10.35 -16.08 -2.75
C LEU A 99 -11.53 -16.39 -1.83
N SER A 100 -11.26 -16.42 -0.53
CA SER A 100 -12.25 -16.67 0.52
C SER A 100 -12.10 -15.66 1.65
N GLU A 101 -13.19 -15.32 2.31
CA GLU A 101 -13.27 -14.41 3.44
C GLU A 101 -13.83 -15.12 4.67
N VAL A 102 -13.53 -14.61 5.87
CA VAL A 102 -14.02 -15.18 7.11
C VAL A 102 -15.53 -14.91 7.26
N SER A 103 -16.33 -15.98 7.36
CA SER A 103 -17.80 -15.90 7.39
C SER A 103 -18.43 -16.01 8.79
N THR A 104 -17.89 -16.84 9.69
CA THR A 104 -18.43 -17.01 11.05
C THR A 104 -17.33 -17.31 12.06
N MET A 105 -17.50 -16.78 13.26
CA MET A 105 -16.65 -16.98 14.43
C MET A 105 -17.33 -17.95 15.40
N ASP A 106 -17.46 -19.22 15.04
CA ASP A 106 -18.15 -20.22 15.86
C ASP A 106 -17.29 -20.73 17.02
N GLY A 107 -16.75 -19.84 17.85
CA GLY A 107 -16.01 -20.19 19.09
C GLY A 107 -14.84 -21.19 18.94
N GLN A 108 -14.49 -21.54 17.70
CA GLN A 108 -13.46 -22.50 17.35
C GLN A 108 -12.13 -21.78 17.11
N PRO A 109 -11.00 -22.45 17.36
CA PRO A 109 -9.68 -21.85 17.21
C PRO A 109 -9.32 -21.52 15.74
N GLU A 110 -10.00 -22.13 14.76
CA GLU A 110 -9.81 -21.84 13.33
C GLU A 110 -11.02 -21.11 12.73
N PRO A 111 -10.81 -19.99 12.01
CA PRO A 111 -11.89 -19.25 11.38
C PRO A 111 -12.48 -20.02 10.18
N PHE A 112 -13.79 -19.97 10.04
CA PHE A 112 -14.50 -20.56 8.90
C PHE A 112 -14.44 -19.59 7.71
N TYR A 113 -13.94 -20.08 6.57
CA TYR A 113 -13.81 -19.29 5.34
C TYR A 113 -14.89 -19.68 4.32
N SER A 114 -15.54 -18.68 3.74
CA SER A 114 -16.48 -18.82 2.63
C SER A 114 -15.94 -18.12 1.38
N PRO A 115 -16.29 -18.57 0.16
CA PRO A 115 -15.84 -17.92 -1.08
C PRO A 115 -16.22 -16.44 -1.12
N ALA A 116 -15.25 -15.57 -1.40
CA ALA A 116 -15.49 -14.13 -1.48
C ALA A 116 -16.26 -13.77 -2.77
N PRO A 117 -17.11 -12.73 -2.75
CA PRO A 117 -17.71 -12.20 -3.97
C PRO A 117 -16.64 -11.85 -5.01
N GLY A 118 -16.77 -12.36 -6.24
CA GLY A 118 -15.80 -12.10 -7.31
C GLY A 118 -14.58 -13.02 -7.36
N SER A 119 -14.58 -14.13 -6.59
CA SER A 119 -13.51 -15.15 -6.62
C SER A 119 -13.21 -15.69 -8.04
N ASP A 120 -14.22 -15.77 -8.90
CA ASP A 120 -14.03 -16.20 -10.30
C ASP A 120 -13.29 -15.16 -11.16
N VAL A 121 -13.60 -13.87 -10.97
CA VAL A 121 -12.89 -12.77 -11.64
C VAL A 121 -11.45 -12.69 -11.15
N PHE A 122 -11.24 -12.88 -9.85
CA PHE A 122 -9.91 -13.00 -9.25
C PHE A 122 -9.12 -14.17 -9.87
N ARG A 123 -9.73 -15.35 -10.01
CA ARG A 123 -9.10 -16.52 -10.63
C ARG A 123 -8.64 -16.22 -12.06
N ALA A 124 -9.49 -15.61 -12.88
CA ALA A 124 -9.16 -15.23 -14.26
C ALA A 124 -8.01 -14.21 -14.33
N SER A 125 -7.86 -13.34 -13.33
CA SER A 125 -6.81 -12.32 -13.31
C SER A 125 -5.44 -12.88 -12.88
N MET A 126 -5.43 -14.02 -12.18
CA MET A 126 -4.22 -14.61 -11.58
C MET A 126 -3.36 -15.45 -12.54
N GLU A 127 -3.76 -15.62 -13.80
CA GLU A 127 -3.19 -16.58 -14.77
C GLU A 127 -1.66 -16.72 -14.79
N LYS A 128 -0.93 -15.70 -15.26
CA LYS A 128 0.51 -15.79 -15.50
C LYS A 128 1.23 -14.49 -15.18
N VAL A 129 2.51 -14.61 -14.85
CA VAL A 129 3.48 -13.52 -14.85
C VAL A 129 4.88 -14.04 -15.20
N ILE A 130 5.66 -13.23 -15.90
CA ILE A 130 7.05 -13.56 -16.24
C ILE A 130 7.98 -12.85 -15.26
N VAL A 131 9.03 -13.52 -14.80
CA VAL A 131 9.99 -12.96 -13.84
C VAL A 131 11.42 -13.20 -14.32
N HIS A 132 12.21 -12.13 -14.30
CA HIS A 132 13.61 -12.14 -14.66
C HIS A 132 14.44 -11.76 -13.44
N SER A 133 15.44 -12.58 -13.10
CA SER A 133 16.21 -12.44 -11.86
C SER A 133 17.70 -12.33 -12.18
N ASN A 134 18.14 -11.15 -12.60
CA ASN A 134 19.56 -10.88 -12.90
C ASN A 134 20.24 -10.19 -11.70
N SER A 135 20.64 -8.92 -11.87
CA SER A 135 21.15 -8.05 -10.81
C SER A 135 20.06 -7.61 -9.84
N HIS A 136 18.82 -7.49 -10.32
CA HIS A 136 17.61 -7.20 -9.55
C HIS A 136 16.47 -8.09 -10.10
N VAL A 137 15.41 -8.25 -9.31
CA VAL A 137 14.22 -8.99 -9.76
C VAL A 137 13.27 -8.05 -10.47
N GLU A 138 13.01 -8.35 -11.73
CA GLU A 138 12.03 -7.67 -12.56
C GLU A 138 10.84 -8.60 -12.83
N VAL A 139 9.65 -8.03 -12.77
CA VAL A 139 8.37 -8.70 -13.03
C VAL A 139 7.77 -8.08 -14.28
N TYR A 140 7.28 -8.92 -15.18
CA TYR A 140 6.68 -8.55 -16.45
C TYR A 140 5.21 -9.00 -16.41
N PRO A 141 4.30 -8.07 -16.05
CA PRO A 141 2.86 -8.34 -16.02
C PRO A 141 2.28 -8.47 -17.43
N GLU A 142 1.04 -8.99 -17.52
CA GLU A 142 0.26 -8.90 -18.76
C GLU A 142 -0.20 -7.44 -19.00
N GLU A 143 -0.59 -7.11 -20.23
CA GLU A 143 -1.14 -5.79 -20.54
C GLU A 143 -2.39 -5.50 -19.70
N ASP A 144 -2.51 -4.27 -19.21
CA ASP A 144 -3.61 -3.79 -18.37
C ASP A 144 -3.85 -4.57 -17.06
N GLU A 145 -2.85 -5.34 -16.59
CA GLU A 145 -2.98 -6.06 -15.32
C GLU A 145 -3.16 -5.10 -14.12
N PRO A 146 -4.22 -5.26 -13.31
CA PRO A 146 -4.43 -4.44 -12.13
C PRO A 146 -3.28 -4.58 -11.11
N VAL A 147 -2.83 -3.45 -10.56
CA VAL A 147 -1.69 -3.40 -9.62
C VAL A 147 -1.92 -4.26 -8.38
N ASN A 148 -3.16 -4.33 -7.88
CA ASN A 148 -3.52 -5.20 -6.75
C ASN A 148 -3.34 -6.70 -7.06
N ILE A 149 -3.66 -7.15 -8.28
CA ILE A 149 -3.44 -8.53 -8.72
C ILE A 149 -1.93 -8.79 -8.87
N LEU A 150 -1.21 -7.87 -9.50
CA LEU A 150 0.24 -7.97 -9.65
C LEU A 150 0.96 -8.04 -8.29
N ASN A 151 0.49 -7.30 -7.28
CA ASN A 151 1.03 -7.36 -5.92
C ASN A 151 0.85 -8.74 -5.25
N ILE A 152 -0.28 -9.41 -5.51
CA ILE A 152 -0.49 -10.79 -5.02
C ILE A 152 0.51 -11.73 -5.70
N LYS A 153 0.71 -11.60 -7.01
CA LYS A 153 1.72 -12.37 -7.75
C LYS A 153 3.16 -12.09 -7.26
N ARG A 154 3.51 -10.83 -6.98
CA ARG A 154 4.78 -10.44 -6.34
C ARG A 154 4.97 -11.11 -4.98
N GLY A 155 3.91 -11.16 -4.17
CA GLY A 155 3.90 -11.84 -2.87
C GLY A 155 4.17 -13.34 -3.00
N ILE A 156 3.51 -14.03 -3.94
CA ILE A 156 3.75 -15.45 -4.22
C ILE A 156 5.21 -15.67 -4.65
N PHE A 157 5.72 -14.87 -5.58
CA PHE A 157 7.10 -15.02 -6.06
C PHE A 157 8.13 -14.75 -4.94
N SER A 158 7.86 -13.77 -4.07
CA SER A 158 8.72 -13.43 -2.94
C SER A 158 8.89 -14.60 -1.96
N ALA A 159 7.87 -15.45 -1.80
CA ALA A 159 7.95 -16.64 -0.97
C ALA A 159 8.90 -17.74 -1.52
N PHE A 160 9.35 -17.64 -2.78
CA PHE A 160 10.40 -18.50 -3.34
C PHE A 160 11.82 -17.93 -3.16
N MET A 161 11.96 -16.71 -2.64
CA MET A 161 13.25 -16.04 -2.46
C MET A 161 13.96 -16.49 -1.19
N VAL A 162 14.56 -17.68 -1.23
CA VAL A 162 15.40 -18.18 -0.13
C VAL A 162 16.76 -17.48 -0.15
N PRO A 163 17.13 -16.72 0.89
CA PRO A 163 18.40 -16.00 0.90
C PRO A 163 19.62 -16.94 0.80
N ILE A 164 20.67 -16.50 0.09
CA ILE A 164 21.94 -17.21 -0.03
C ILE A 164 22.88 -16.67 1.05
N MET A 165 23.52 -17.56 1.80
CA MET A 165 24.59 -17.17 2.71
C MET A 165 25.87 -16.96 1.91
N GLU A 166 26.40 -15.74 1.90
CA GLU A 166 27.83 -15.51 1.70
C GLU A 166 28.51 -15.55 3.07
N ASP A 167 29.70 -16.16 3.13
CA ASP A 167 30.47 -16.28 4.36
C ASP A 167 30.78 -14.88 4.92
N GLY A 168 30.17 -14.53 6.07
CA GLY A 168 30.48 -13.30 6.82
C GLY A 168 29.30 -12.41 7.22
N GLN A 169 28.10 -12.59 6.66
CA GLN A 169 26.88 -11.86 7.09
C GLN A 169 25.89 -12.81 7.77
N SER A 170 26.14 -13.15 9.03
CA SER A 170 25.33 -14.11 9.78
C SER A 170 24.96 -13.57 11.16
N SER A 171 23.96 -12.70 11.24
CA SER A 171 23.22 -12.42 12.49
C SER A 171 21.75 -12.84 12.45
N LEU A 172 21.19 -13.19 11.28
CA LEU A 172 19.73 -13.36 11.08
C LEU A 172 19.27 -14.79 10.72
N MET A 173 20.17 -15.78 10.68
CA MET A 173 19.84 -17.16 10.26
C MET A 173 20.46 -18.23 11.16
N VAL A 174 19.63 -19.16 11.63
CA VAL A 174 20.06 -20.33 12.41
C VAL A 174 19.85 -21.56 11.54
N ARG A 175 20.94 -22.31 11.27
CA ARG A 175 20.89 -23.59 10.57
C ARG A 175 20.63 -24.71 11.58
N VAL A 176 19.44 -25.29 11.53
CA VAL A 176 19.11 -26.56 12.18
C VAL A 176 19.20 -27.64 11.07
N PRO A 177 19.57 -28.90 11.36
CA PRO A 177 20.48 -29.72 10.53
C PRO A 177 20.19 -29.68 9.02
N TYR A 178 21.22 -29.29 8.23
CA TYR A 178 21.46 -29.30 6.77
C TYR A 178 20.34 -28.98 5.74
N GLN A 179 19.05 -29.13 6.04
CA GLN A 179 17.91 -29.01 5.11
C GLN A 179 16.89 -27.94 5.53
N GLU A 180 17.05 -27.35 6.70
CA GLU A 180 16.17 -26.30 7.21
C GLU A 180 16.89 -24.95 7.26
N VAL A 181 16.26 -23.93 6.69
CA VAL A 181 16.69 -22.53 6.77
C VAL A 181 15.62 -21.74 7.50
N ARG A 182 16.00 -21.09 8.59
CA ARG A 182 15.15 -20.13 9.30
C ARG A 182 15.66 -18.72 9.11
N LEU A 183 14.74 -17.83 8.84
CA LEU A 183 14.97 -16.41 8.66
C LEU A 183 14.03 -15.65 9.58
N SER A 184 14.56 -14.75 10.40
CA SER A 184 13.77 -13.78 11.15
C SER A 184 14.21 -12.39 10.72
N ARG A 185 13.27 -11.47 10.51
CA ARG A 185 13.53 -10.09 10.06
C ARG A 185 12.71 -9.12 10.88
N ASP A 186 13.34 -8.06 11.33
CA ASP A 186 12.67 -6.84 11.72
C ASP A 186 12.43 -5.99 10.47
N LEU A 187 11.17 -5.82 10.09
CA LEU A 187 10.83 -5.12 8.86
C LEU A 187 11.11 -3.62 8.96
N SER A 188 11.18 -3.06 10.18
CA SER A 188 11.49 -1.64 10.38
C SER A 188 12.90 -1.24 9.94
N GLN A 189 13.79 -2.23 9.78
CA GLN A 189 15.19 -2.04 9.39
C GLN A 189 15.44 -2.27 7.89
N CYS A 190 14.39 -2.54 7.11
CA CYS A 190 14.53 -2.77 5.67
C CYS A 190 14.64 -1.45 4.91
N ASP A 191 15.53 -1.39 3.90
CA ASP A 191 15.84 -0.17 3.13
C ASP A 191 14.63 0.48 2.43
N GLN A 192 13.55 -0.30 2.20
CA GLN A 192 12.30 0.15 1.61
C GLN A 192 11.10 0.12 2.57
N PHE A 193 11.33 -0.04 3.88
CA PHE A 193 10.29 0.15 4.89
C PHE A 193 10.08 1.64 5.14
N TYR A 194 9.47 2.31 4.17
CA TYR A 194 8.98 3.66 4.41
C TYR A 194 7.61 3.55 5.09
N GLY A 195 7.47 4.21 6.25
CA GLY A 195 6.16 4.53 6.77
C GLY A 195 5.38 5.23 5.66
N ARG A 196 4.40 4.51 5.09
CA ARG A 196 3.68 5.00 3.91
C ARG A 196 3.15 6.39 4.23
N LYS A 197 3.30 7.30 3.28
CA LYS A 197 2.76 8.65 3.37
C LYS A 197 1.43 8.63 2.64
N PRO A 198 0.30 8.16 3.22
CA PRO A 198 -0.97 8.32 2.55
C PRO A 198 -1.15 9.83 2.34
N THR A 199 -1.11 10.24 1.08
CA THR A 199 -1.37 11.63 0.65
C THR A 199 -2.76 12.07 1.13
N SER A 200 -3.66 11.09 1.27
CA SER A 200 -5.01 11.19 1.80
C SER A 200 -5.11 11.37 3.33
N SER A 201 -4.00 11.43 4.08
CA SER A 201 -4.09 11.63 5.54
C SER A 201 -4.57 13.05 5.87
N PRO A 202 -5.53 13.22 6.79
CA PRO A 202 -5.90 14.53 7.35
C PRO A 202 -4.69 15.26 7.99
N VAL A 203 -3.67 14.49 8.39
CA VAL A 203 -2.43 14.96 9.01
C VAL A 203 -1.37 15.33 7.95
N ALA A 204 -1.64 15.18 6.64
CA ALA A 204 -0.70 15.56 5.58
C ALA A 204 -0.35 17.06 5.55
N LEU A 205 -1.21 17.90 6.16
CA LEU A 205 -0.94 19.32 6.42
C LEU A 205 0.13 19.52 7.51
N LEU A 206 0.17 18.62 8.49
CA LEU A 206 1.14 18.61 9.58
C LEU A 206 2.33 17.75 9.15
N GLN A 207 3.32 18.45 8.61
CA GLN A 207 4.55 17.84 8.13
C GLN A 207 5.20 16.98 9.23
N GLN A 208 5.84 15.89 8.83
CA GLN A 208 6.69 15.04 9.69
C GLN A 208 5.98 14.15 10.73
N LEU A 209 4.67 14.24 10.96
CA LEU A 209 3.95 13.31 11.87
C LEU A 209 3.87 11.86 11.34
N GLN A 210 4.08 11.64 10.04
CA GLN A 210 4.06 10.30 9.45
C GLN A 210 5.15 9.38 10.01
N HIS A 211 6.33 9.93 10.33
CA HIS A 211 7.44 9.15 10.87
C HIS A 211 7.23 8.67 12.33
N PRO A 212 6.84 9.51 13.30
CA PRO A 212 6.50 9.03 14.63
C PRO A 212 5.28 8.10 14.61
N ILE A 213 4.28 8.35 13.76
CA ILE A 213 3.14 7.44 13.60
C ILE A 213 3.58 6.08 13.05
N SER A 214 4.53 6.03 12.11
CA SER A 214 5.05 4.75 11.60
C SER A 214 5.79 3.95 12.68
N LYS A 215 6.36 4.61 13.70
CA LYS A 215 6.97 3.95 14.86
C LYS A 215 5.94 3.38 15.84
N LEU A 216 4.66 3.70 15.69
CA LEU A 216 3.57 3.09 16.48
C LEU A 216 3.22 1.68 15.99
N ILE A 217 3.82 1.21 14.90
CA ILE A 217 3.62 -0.14 14.37
C ILE A 217 4.95 -0.89 14.40
N SER A 218 5.01 -1.97 15.17
CA SER A 218 6.12 -2.93 15.13
C SER A 218 5.80 -4.01 14.10
N SER A 219 6.75 -4.29 13.21
CA SER A 219 6.55 -5.23 12.09
C SER A 219 7.70 -6.23 12.03
N SER A 220 7.37 -7.52 12.07
CA SER A 220 8.37 -8.61 12.02
C SER A 220 7.94 -9.72 11.09
N GLN A 221 8.91 -10.43 10.52
CA GLN A 221 8.69 -11.55 9.62
C GLN A 221 9.55 -12.74 10.03
N SER A 222 8.94 -13.93 10.09
CA SER A 222 9.61 -15.18 10.38
C SER A 222 9.30 -16.19 9.30
N CYS A 223 10.32 -16.68 8.61
CA CYS A 223 10.20 -17.65 7.52
C CYS A 223 10.99 -18.92 7.84
N ARG A 224 10.38 -20.06 7.55
CA ARG A 224 10.95 -21.40 7.63
C ARG A 224 10.91 -22.04 6.24
N TYR A 225 12.07 -22.39 5.73
CA TYR A 225 12.22 -23.10 4.46
C TYR A 225 12.78 -24.49 4.73
N LEU A 226 12.11 -25.51 4.19
CA LEU A 226 12.60 -26.86 4.08
C LEU A 226 13.05 -27.09 2.64
N LEU A 227 14.24 -27.64 2.48
CA LEU A 227 14.80 -27.99 1.19
C LEU A 227 14.63 -29.48 0.93
N ASP A 228 14.58 -29.85 -0.36
CA ASP A 228 14.71 -31.26 -0.77
C ASP A 228 16.01 -31.86 -0.21
N SER A 229 16.05 -33.18 -0.09
CA SER A 229 17.19 -34.02 0.31
C SER A 229 18.53 -33.59 -0.31
N ARG A 230 18.52 -33.08 -1.54
CA ARG A 230 19.70 -32.61 -2.29
C ARG A 230 19.98 -31.12 -2.17
N GLY A 231 19.21 -30.38 -1.38
CA GLY A 231 19.31 -28.92 -1.25
C GLY A 231 19.04 -28.15 -2.54
N THR A 232 18.40 -28.80 -3.53
CA THR A 232 18.20 -28.23 -4.86
C THR A 232 17.07 -27.22 -4.81
N HIS A 233 15.84 -27.65 -4.53
CA HIS A 233 14.66 -26.79 -4.50
C HIS A 233 14.02 -26.77 -3.11
N VAL A 234 13.14 -25.80 -2.90
CA VAL A 234 12.31 -25.70 -1.69
C VAL A 234 11.23 -26.77 -1.75
N SER A 235 11.14 -27.60 -0.70
CA SER A 235 10.05 -28.56 -0.51
C SER A 235 8.87 -27.89 0.20
N THR A 236 9.14 -27.13 1.25
CA THR A 236 8.12 -26.36 1.99
C THR A 236 8.67 -24.98 2.33
N ALA A 237 7.86 -23.94 2.17
CA ALA A 237 8.11 -22.64 2.78
C ALA A 237 6.91 -22.24 3.64
N SER A 238 7.17 -21.72 4.82
CA SER A 238 6.16 -21.15 5.71
C SER A 238 6.68 -19.83 6.26
N CYS A 239 6.02 -18.74 5.91
CA CYS A 239 6.35 -17.39 6.34
C CYS A 239 5.18 -16.81 7.14
N THR A 240 5.49 -16.22 8.28
CA THR A 240 4.55 -15.48 9.12
C THR A 240 5.06 -14.06 9.28
N GLU A 241 4.26 -13.09 8.88
CA GLU A 241 4.50 -11.67 9.05
C GLU A 241 3.49 -11.09 10.03
N THR A 242 3.96 -10.32 10.99
CA THR A 242 3.14 -9.79 12.08
C THR A 242 3.36 -8.28 12.16
N HIS A 243 2.27 -7.53 12.08
CA HIS A 243 2.24 -6.09 12.36
C HIS A 243 1.44 -5.84 13.63
N ARG A 244 2.01 -5.08 14.57
CA ARG A 244 1.45 -4.85 15.89
C ARG A 244 1.38 -3.36 16.17
N TYR A 245 0.19 -2.88 16.52
CA TYR A 245 0.02 -1.50 16.94
C TYR A 245 0.38 -1.33 18.41
N LEU A 246 1.45 -0.59 18.68
CA LEU A 246 2.09 -0.47 19.99
C LEU A 246 1.27 0.25 21.06
N PRO A 247 0.52 1.34 20.76
CA PRO A 247 -0.16 2.14 21.79
C PRO A 247 -1.16 1.40 22.68
N PHE A 248 -1.59 0.18 22.31
CA PHE A 248 -2.46 -0.66 23.12
C PHE A 248 -1.95 -2.11 23.23
N SER A 249 -0.66 -2.33 23.02
CA SER A 249 -0.08 -3.67 23.04
C SER A 249 0.53 -4.03 24.40
N HIS A 250 0.24 -5.24 24.87
CA HIS A 250 0.87 -5.82 26.06
C HIS A 250 1.14 -7.31 25.85
N GLY A 251 2.41 -7.73 25.89
CA GLY A 251 2.77 -9.12 25.61
C GLY A 251 2.46 -9.48 24.15
N GLU A 252 1.49 -10.36 23.90
CA GLU A 252 0.95 -10.67 22.55
C GLU A 252 -0.44 -10.04 22.30
N ASN A 253 -1.01 -9.37 23.30
CA ASN A 253 -2.32 -8.75 23.21
C ASN A 253 -2.25 -7.38 22.54
N GLY A 254 -3.35 -6.98 21.92
CA GLY A 254 -3.52 -5.69 21.25
C GLY A 254 -4.01 -5.81 19.81
N ILE A 255 -4.02 -4.69 19.10
CA ILE A 255 -4.39 -4.66 17.69
C ILE A 255 -3.23 -5.22 16.87
N SER A 256 -3.49 -6.29 16.13
CA SER A 256 -2.49 -6.91 15.26
C SER A 256 -3.08 -7.35 13.93
N SER A 257 -2.17 -7.43 12.95
CA SER A 257 -2.37 -8.03 11.65
C SER A 257 -1.33 -9.12 11.48
N VAL A 258 -1.76 -10.34 11.15
CA VAL A 258 -0.88 -11.48 10.92
C VAL A 258 -1.16 -12.03 9.53
N VAL A 259 -0.11 -12.12 8.71
CA VAL A 259 -0.16 -12.71 7.38
C VAL A 259 0.68 -13.98 7.40
N LYS A 260 0.07 -15.11 7.03
CA LYS A 260 0.75 -16.38 6.88
C LYS A 260 0.76 -16.79 5.41
N GLN A 261 1.89 -17.27 4.93
CA GLN A 261 2.08 -17.80 3.58
C GLN A 261 2.73 -19.17 3.68
N ASP A 262 2.09 -20.18 3.08
CA ASP A 262 2.56 -21.55 3.01
C ASP A 262 2.69 -21.98 1.54
N LEU A 263 3.84 -22.56 1.20
CA LEU A 263 4.13 -23.18 -0.09
C LEU A 263 4.51 -24.64 0.14
N ASN A 264 3.82 -25.57 -0.51
CA ASN A 264 4.09 -27.00 -0.42
C ASN A 264 4.37 -27.58 -1.80
N PHE A 265 5.55 -28.19 -1.98
CA PHE A 265 5.95 -28.83 -3.23
C PHE A 265 5.07 -30.06 -3.53
N GLN A 266 4.62 -30.15 -4.77
CA GLN A 266 3.78 -31.26 -5.25
C GLN A 266 4.56 -32.15 -6.23
N SER A 267 5.11 -31.57 -7.30
CA SER A 267 5.78 -32.36 -8.33
C SER A 267 6.75 -31.54 -9.17
N VAL A 268 7.66 -32.26 -9.86
CA VAL A 268 8.57 -31.67 -10.84
C VAL A 268 8.49 -32.42 -12.17
N LYS A 269 8.36 -31.69 -13.28
CA LYS A 269 8.30 -32.23 -14.65
C LYS A 269 9.38 -31.59 -15.52
N ARG A 270 9.87 -32.30 -16.55
CA ARG A 270 10.73 -31.71 -17.57
C ARG A 270 9.89 -30.92 -18.56
N ILE A 271 10.41 -29.80 -19.05
CA ILE A 271 9.77 -28.98 -20.09
C ILE A 271 10.72 -28.79 -21.27
N SER A 272 10.17 -28.73 -22.47
CA SER A 272 10.92 -28.48 -23.72
C SER A 272 10.90 -27.01 -24.15
N SER A 273 10.10 -26.17 -23.50
CA SER A 273 9.93 -24.76 -23.88
C SER A 273 11.22 -23.97 -23.68
N ARG A 274 11.64 -23.27 -24.75
CA ARG A 274 12.75 -22.31 -24.75
C ARG A 274 12.28 -20.85 -24.83
N GLY A 275 10.98 -20.62 -24.99
CA GLY A 275 10.41 -19.29 -25.20
C GLY A 275 10.47 -18.48 -23.91
N PHE A 276 11.25 -17.40 -23.94
CA PHE A 276 11.23 -16.34 -22.95
C PHE A 276 11.34 -15.05 -23.75
N ASP A 277 10.19 -14.52 -24.14
CA ASP A 277 10.09 -13.23 -24.82
C ASP A 277 9.41 -12.27 -23.86
N VAL A 278 10.03 -11.12 -23.65
CA VAL A 278 9.57 -10.09 -22.71
C VAL A 278 9.75 -8.74 -23.37
N GLU A 279 8.71 -7.92 -23.32
CA GLU A 279 8.80 -6.53 -23.78
C GLU A 279 9.50 -5.71 -22.69
N PRO A 280 10.70 -5.15 -22.94
CA PRO A 280 11.47 -4.46 -21.90
C PRO A 280 10.74 -3.26 -21.28
N ARG A 281 9.80 -2.66 -22.02
CA ARG A 281 8.99 -1.51 -21.55
C ARG A 281 8.00 -1.88 -20.44
N GLN A 282 7.65 -3.16 -20.30
CA GLN A 282 6.70 -3.64 -19.29
C GLN A 282 7.38 -4.01 -17.97
N ALA A 283 8.71 -3.90 -17.87
CA ALA A 283 9.44 -4.26 -16.66
C ALA A 283 8.96 -3.44 -15.44
N LYS A 284 8.55 -4.15 -14.39
CA LYS A 284 8.17 -3.60 -13.08
C LYS A 284 9.07 -4.19 -11.99
N PRO A 285 9.33 -3.45 -10.89
CA PRO A 285 10.07 -4.01 -9.77
C PRO A 285 9.23 -5.06 -9.01
N LEU A 286 9.92 -5.92 -8.25
CA LEU A 286 9.27 -6.94 -7.40
C LEU A 286 8.57 -6.36 -6.16
N HIS A 287 9.03 -5.23 -5.61
CA HIS A 287 8.41 -4.65 -4.41
C HIS A 287 6.95 -4.25 -4.66
N PHE A 288 6.18 -4.22 -3.58
CA PHE A 288 4.78 -3.81 -3.60
C PHE A 288 4.63 -2.41 -4.21
N ASP A 289 3.65 -2.24 -5.08
CA ASP A 289 3.30 -0.96 -5.69
C ASP A 289 1.91 -0.50 -5.23
N GLU A 290 1.67 0.80 -5.12
CA GLU A 290 0.40 1.30 -4.60
C GLU A 290 -0.69 1.19 -5.69
N PRO A 291 -1.79 0.46 -5.45
CA PRO A 291 -2.89 0.44 -6.40
C PRO A 291 -3.55 1.82 -6.45
N ASP A 292 -4.05 2.21 -7.63
CA ASP A 292 -4.86 3.42 -7.75
C ASP A 292 -6.19 3.22 -7.00
N ASP A 293 -6.43 3.99 -5.94
CA ASP A 293 -7.64 3.93 -5.09
C ASP A 293 -8.93 4.32 -5.85
N LYS A 294 -8.83 4.76 -7.11
CA LYS A 294 -9.95 5.22 -7.96
C LYS A 294 -10.79 4.09 -8.58
N THR A 295 -10.64 2.86 -8.12
CA THR A 295 -11.31 1.67 -8.69
C THR A 295 -12.82 1.61 -8.38
N VAL A 296 -13.28 2.28 -7.32
CA VAL A 296 -14.71 2.36 -7.01
C VAL A 296 -15.32 3.61 -7.66
N ILE A 297 -16.02 3.41 -8.77
CA ILE A 297 -16.82 4.45 -9.41
C ILE A 297 -18.03 4.74 -8.52
N ARG A 298 -17.89 5.71 -7.61
CA ARG A 298 -19.03 6.33 -6.94
C ARG A 298 -19.58 7.42 -7.84
N THR A 299 -20.90 7.49 -7.94
CA THR A 299 -21.55 8.54 -8.71
C THR A 299 -21.56 9.84 -7.91
N LYS A 300 -21.72 10.95 -8.61
CA LYS A 300 -21.92 12.27 -7.99
C LYS A 300 -23.15 12.26 -7.07
N GLU A 301 -24.20 11.57 -7.49
CA GLU A 301 -25.47 11.45 -6.78
C GLU A 301 -25.31 10.70 -5.45
N ASP A 302 -24.50 9.64 -5.42
CA ASP A 302 -24.18 8.91 -4.19
C ASP A 302 -23.55 9.84 -3.15
N ILE A 303 -22.57 10.65 -3.55
CA ILE A 303 -21.86 11.56 -2.65
C ILE A 303 -22.79 12.66 -2.13
N LEU A 304 -23.63 13.22 -3.01
CA LEU A 304 -24.59 14.25 -2.61
C LEU A 304 -25.63 13.70 -1.63
N SER A 305 -26.09 12.46 -1.82
CA SER A 305 -27.01 11.83 -0.88
C SER A 305 -26.40 11.65 0.52
N ILE A 306 -25.13 11.22 0.60
CA ILE A 306 -24.41 11.10 1.89
C ILE A 306 -24.29 12.48 2.56
N LEU A 307 -23.96 13.53 1.79
CA LEU A 307 -23.87 14.89 2.33
C LEU A 307 -25.23 15.39 2.85
N GLN A 308 -26.32 15.13 2.12
CA GLN A 308 -27.66 15.51 2.53
C GLN A 308 -28.08 14.79 3.82
N GLU A 309 -27.76 13.50 3.94
CA GLU A 309 -28.00 12.75 5.17
C GLU A 309 -27.21 13.34 6.35
N LEU A 310 -25.93 13.68 6.14
CA LEU A 310 -25.09 14.35 7.14
C LEU A 310 -25.65 15.70 7.62
N VAL A 311 -26.20 16.50 6.71
CA VAL A 311 -26.87 17.76 7.05
C VAL A 311 -28.13 17.51 7.86
N ALA A 312 -28.95 16.55 7.42
CA ALA A 312 -30.21 16.21 8.08
C ALA A 312 -30.01 15.64 9.49
N LEU A 313 -28.86 14.99 9.77
CA LEU A 313 -28.57 14.44 11.09
C LEU A 313 -28.61 15.47 12.23
N ALA A 314 -28.36 16.76 11.95
CA ALA A 314 -28.47 17.82 12.96
C ALA A 314 -29.88 17.94 13.55
N SER A 315 -30.89 17.44 12.84
CA SER A 315 -32.31 17.46 13.21
C SER A 315 -32.81 16.13 13.77
N THR A 316 -31.92 15.16 14.01
CA THR A 316 -32.28 13.79 14.42
C THR A 316 -31.54 13.35 15.67
N ASP A 317 -32.07 12.35 16.37
CA ASP A 317 -31.39 11.67 17.48
C ASP A 317 -30.33 10.64 17.00
N GLN A 318 -29.96 10.65 15.70
CA GLN A 318 -29.02 9.70 15.11
C GLN A 318 -27.58 10.24 15.01
N GLY A 319 -27.20 11.15 15.90
CA GLY A 319 -25.88 11.80 15.89
C GLY A 319 -24.69 10.84 15.82
N GLN A 320 -24.83 9.62 16.38
CA GLN A 320 -23.82 8.55 16.33
C GLN A 320 -23.41 8.14 14.90
N LYS A 321 -24.28 8.32 13.89
CA LYS A 321 -23.97 7.99 12.49
C LYS A 321 -23.04 8.99 11.83
N ARG A 322 -22.90 10.19 12.38
CA ARG A 322 -22.18 11.32 11.76
C ARG A 322 -20.75 10.97 11.37
N THR A 323 -20.01 10.31 12.25
CA THR A 323 -18.61 9.93 11.99
C THR A 323 -18.49 8.95 10.84
N SER A 324 -19.34 7.91 10.82
CA SER A 324 -19.34 6.89 9.76
C SER A 324 -19.69 7.49 8.40
N LEU A 325 -20.77 8.27 8.33
CA LEU A 325 -21.20 8.94 7.10
C LEU A 325 -20.17 9.97 6.61
N PHE A 326 -19.54 10.71 7.52
CA PHE A 326 -18.50 11.67 7.15
C PHE A 326 -17.25 10.97 6.61
N HIS A 327 -16.84 9.85 7.22
CA HIS A 327 -15.78 9.01 6.68
C HIS A 327 -16.15 8.45 5.30
N GLN A 328 -17.39 8.00 5.11
CA GLN A 328 -17.88 7.52 3.81
C GLN A 328 -17.88 8.61 2.75
N LEU A 329 -18.26 9.84 3.11
CA LEU A 329 -18.20 11.02 2.24
C LEU A 329 -16.77 11.27 1.77
N VAL A 330 -15.83 11.39 2.72
CA VAL A 330 -14.41 11.65 2.43
C VAL A 330 -13.81 10.53 1.57
N SER A 331 -14.06 9.27 1.92
CA SER A 331 -13.58 8.11 1.16
C SER A 331 -14.12 8.10 -0.28
N SER A 332 -15.41 8.42 -0.46
CA SER A 332 -16.02 8.49 -1.79
C SER A 332 -15.47 9.64 -2.63
N MET A 333 -15.13 10.78 -2.01
CA MET A 333 -14.48 11.88 -2.72
C MET A 333 -13.06 11.53 -3.18
N ARG A 334 -12.31 10.73 -2.41
CA ARG A 334 -10.95 10.29 -2.78
C ARG A 334 -10.93 9.42 -4.03
N SER A 335 -12.02 8.69 -4.32
CA SER A 335 -12.11 7.84 -5.52
C SER A 335 -12.51 8.62 -6.78
N LEU A 336 -12.91 9.89 -6.67
CA LEU A 336 -13.30 10.70 -7.82
C LEU A 336 -12.10 11.29 -8.58
N ARG A 337 -12.27 11.42 -9.89
CA ARG A 337 -11.36 12.17 -10.76
C ARG A 337 -11.69 13.66 -10.73
N ASN A 338 -10.72 14.49 -11.12
CA ASN A 338 -10.80 15.95 -11.02
C ASN A 338 -12.09 16.53 -11.65
N GLU A 339 -12.44 16.14 -12.87
CA GLU A 339 -13.63 16.65 -13.57
C GLU A 339 -14.94 16.37 -12.80
N THR A 340 -15.14 15.11 -12.38
CA THR A 340 -16.32 14.69 -11.61
C THR A 340 -16.33 15.30 -10.22
N LEU A 341 -15.17 15.41 -9.58
CA LEU A 341 -15.02 15.98 -8.25
C LEU A 341 -15.34 17.47 -8.26
N SER A 342 -14.81 18.26 -9.19
CA SER A 342 -15.11 19.69 -9.31
C SER A 342 -16.60 19.95 -9.48
N GLN A 343 -17.30 19.17 -10.32
CA GLN A 343 -18.75 19.28 -10.50
C GLN A 343 -19.52 18.90 -9.22
N THR A 344 -19.13 17.80 -8.58
CA THR A 344 -19.73 17.34 -7.32
C THR A 344 -19.56 18.40 -6.22
N VAL A 345 -18.35 18.94 -6.06
CA VAL A 345 -18.01 19.94 -5.04
C VAL A 345 -18.82 21.23 -5.23
N ALA A 346 -19.02 21.68 -6.47
CA ALA A 346 -19.84 22.86 -6.74
C ALA A 346 -21.28 22.71 -6.22
N GLU A 347 -21.86 21.50 -6.31
CA GLU A 347 -23.18 21.20 -5.75
C GLU A 347 -23.14 20.97 -4.23
N MET A 348 -22.11 20.30 -3.72
CA MET A 348 -21.92 20.12 -2.29
C MET A 348 -21.85 21.48 -1.54
N VAL A 349 -21.16 22.47 -2.11
CA VAL A 349 -21.09 23.84 -1.54
C VAL A 349 -22.48 24.48 -1.45
N ARG A 350 -23.38 24.22 -2.41
CA ARG A 350 -24.77 24.71 -2.39
C ARG A 350 -25.60 24.03 -1.29
N VAL A 351 -25.34 22.76 -1.02
CA VAL A 351 -26.00 22.02 0.07
C VAL A 351 -25.48 22.45 1.44
N SER A 352 -24.17 22.42 1.64
CA SER A 352 -23.51 22.88 2.87
C SER A 352 -22.06 23.26 2.62
N LYS A 353 -21.78 24.56 2.56
CA LYS A 353 -20.43 25.11 2.39
C LYS A 353 -19.47 24.59 3.46
N TRP A 354 -19.89 24.57 4.73
CA TRP A 354 -19.03 24.19 5.86
C TRP A 354 -18.62 22.72 5.83
N LEU A 355 -19.60 21.80 5.69
CA LEU A 355 -19.30 20.36 5.62
C LEU A 355 -18.46 20.01 4.40
N THR A 356 -18.68 20.69 3.27
CA THR A 356 -17.89 20.51 2.06
C THR A 356 -16.42 20.86 2.29
N PHE A 357 -16.13 22.00 2.93
CA PHE A 357 -14.75 22.36 3.27
C PHE A 357 -14.12 21.36 4.22
N GLN A 358 -14.84 20.91 5.27
CA GLN A 358 -14.33 19.89 6.18
C GLN A 358 -13.95 18.60 5.42
N ALA A 359 -14.82 18.13 4.52
CA ALA A 359 -14.56 16.91 3.75
C ALA A 359 -13.39 17.09 2.78
N LEU A 360 -13.28 18.24 2.11
CA LEU A 360 -12.18 18.56 1.20
C LEU A 360 -10.82 18.58 1.91
N PHE A 361 -10.72 19.21 3.09
CA PHE A 361 -9.47 19.24 3.86
C PHE A 361 -9.07 17.85 4.36
N GLN A 362 -10.03 16.98 4.68
CA GLN A 362 -9.74 15.60 5.08
C GLN A 362 -9.53 14.65 3.90
N CYS A 363 -9.91 15.02 2.68
CA CYS A 363 -9.75 14.20 1.49
C CYS A 363 -8.28 13.98 1.13
N GLY A 364 -7.47 15.03 1.14
CA GLY A 364 -6.01 14.96 0.98
C GLY A 364 -5.49 14.60 -0.42
N THR A 365 -6.35 14.30 -1.41
CA THR A 365 -5.91 14.08 -2.80
C THR A 365 -5.53 15.39 -3.50
N ALA A 366 -4.76 15.28 -4.58
CA ALA A 366 -4.41 16.43 -5.42
C ALA A 366 -5.68 17.09 -5.96
N GLU A 367 -6.62 16.30 -6.45
CA GLU A 367 -7.91 16.74 -6.99
C GLU A 367 -8.76 17.46 -5.94
N CYS A 368 -8.84 16.92 -4.72
CA CYS A 368 -9.55 17.58 -3.63
C CYS A 368 -8.92 18.93 -3.29
N THR A 369 -7.61 19.07 -3.41
CA THR A 369 -6.98 20.35 -3.14
C THR A 369 -7.13 21.35 -4.28
N SER A 370 -7.08 20.89 -5.53
CA SER A 370 -7.45 21.70 -6.69
C SER A 370 -8.88 22.21 -6.53
N ALA A 371 -9.81 21.36 -6.08
CA ALA A 371 -11.19 21.74 -5.82
C ALA A 371 -11.31 22.78 -4.69
N ILE A 372 -10.51 22.70 -3.62
CA ILE A 372 -10.45 23.76 -2.59
C ILE A 372 -10.09 25.11 -3.22
N LEU A 373 -9.05 25.14 -4.07
CA LEU A 373 -8.59 26.37 -4.72
C LEU A 373 -9.62 26.94 -5.70
N GLN A 374 -10.32 26.07 -6.44
CA GLN A 374 -11.44 26.47 -7.29
C GLN A 374 -12.60 27.05 -6.48
N VAL A 375 -12.96 26.47 -5.34
CA VAL A 375 -14.02 27.02 -4.48
C VAL A 375 -13.57 28.36 -3.89
N ILE A 376 -12.31 28.49 -3.47
CA ILE A 376 -11.74 29.75 -2.97
C ILE A 376 -11.84 30.87 -4.02
N TRP A 377 -11.64 30.57 -5.32
CA TRP A 377 -11.82 31.56 -6.39
C TRP A 377 -13.23 32.14 -6.43
N THR A 378 -14.26 31.36 -6.08
CA THR A 378 -15.64 31.84 -6.07
C THR A 378 -16.00 32.70 -4.86
N ILE A 379 -15.12 32.76 -3.84
CA ILE A 379 -15.31 33.63 -2.67
C ILE A 379 -14.83 35.02 -3.05
N GLU A 380 -15.76 35.92 -3.37
CA GLU A 380 -15.45 37.31 -3.70
C GLU A 380 -14.73 38.03 -2.54
N GLY A 381 -13.60 38.69 -2.85
CA GLY A 381 -12.97 39.68 -1.99
C GLY A 381 -11.57 39.34 -1.44
N VAL A 382 -10.86 40.39 -1.02
CA VAL A 382 -9.58 40.33 -0.31
C VAL A 382 -9.83 40.00 1.15
N SER A 383 -10.26 38.76 1.43
CA SER A 383 -10.41 38.31 2.82
C SER A 383 -9.09 37.74 3.34
N LEU A 384 -8.78 38.05 4.59
CA LEU A 384 -7.61 37.52 5.31
C LEU A 384 -7.70 35.99 5.41
N GLU A 385 -8.93 35.47 5.46
CA GLU A 385 -9.29 34.06 5.45
C GLU A 385 -8.76 33.33 4.22
N VAL A 386 -8.93 33.91 3.02
CA VAL A 386 -8.45 33.32 1.76
C VAL A 386 -6.92 33.26 1.73
N ASP A 387 -6.26 34.33 2.16
CA ASP A 387 -4.79 34.39 2.20
C ASP A 387 -4.21 33.36 3.18
N ALA A 388 -4.80 33.23 4.37
CA ALA A 388 -4.39 32.24 5.36
C ALA A 388 -4.59 30.81 4.84
N LEU A 389 -5.70 30.55 4.14
CA LEU A 389 -6.03 29.23 3.62
C LEU A 389 -5.10 28.80 2.49
N VAL A 390 -4.84 29.69 1.53
CA VAL A 390 -3.88 29.41 0.44
C VAL A 390 -2.46 29.24 0.99
N TYR A 391 -2.07 30.05 1.97
CA TYR A 391 -0.78 29.90 2.64
C TYR A 391 -0.63 28.52 3.29
N LEU A 392 -1.65 28.07 4.03
CA LEU A 392 -1.67 26.76 4.67
C LEU A 392 -1.55 25.62 3.64
N LEU A 393 -2.26 25.72 2.51
CA LEU A 393 -2.16 24.74 1.42
C LEU A 393 -0.76 24.69 0.80
N GLY A 394 -0.06 25.83 0.76
CA GLY A 394 1.34 25.91 0.35
C GLY A 394 2.33 25.28 1.35
N LEU A 395 1.91 24.98 2.58
CA LEU A 395 2.73 24.29 3.58
C LEU A 395 2.65 22.76 3.50
N GLN A 396 1.76 22.19 2.68
CA GLN A 396 1.65 20.75 2.49
C GLN A 396 2.96 20.13 1.99
N ALA A 397 3.30 18.94 2.50
CA ALA A 397 4.49 18.21 2.10
C ALA A 397 4.31 17.54 0.72
N ASN A 398 5.38 17.48 -0.07
CA ASN A 398 5.44 16.82 -1.39
C ASN A 398 4.39 17.32 -2.40
N PRO A 399 4.48 18.59 -2.86
CA PRO A 399 3.58 19.10 -3.89
C PRO A 399 3.77 18.34 -5.22
N ASP A 400 2.69 18.17 -5.97
CA ASP A 400 2.73 17.60 -7.31
C ASP A 400 2.68 18.69 -8.40
N ALA A 401 2.84 18.28 -9.66
CA ALA A 401 2.80 19.21 -10.79
C ALA A 401 1.42 19.89 -10.96
N ALA A 402 0.34 19.27 -10.49
CA ALA A 402 -0.97 19.89 -10.45
C ALA A 402 -0.98 21.04 -9.43
N ARG A 403 -0.45 20.81 -8.23
CA ARG A 403 -0.36 21.81 -7.17
C ARG A 403 0.41 23.05 -7.57
N VAL A 404 1.56 22.88 -8.23
CA VAL A 404 2.37 24.02 -8.70
C VAL A 404 1.56 24.88 -9.68
N ARG A 405 0.82 24.26 -10.60
CA ARG A 405 -0.04 24.96 -11.56
C ARG A 405 -1.20 25.68 -10.87
N ASP A 406 -1.85 25.05 -9.90
CA ASP A 406 -2.97 25.67 -9.18
C ASP A 406 -2.51 26.85 -8.32
N MET A 407 -1.37 26.70 -7.62
CA MET A 407 -0.76 27.78 -6.84
C MET A 407 -0.31 28.95 -7.71
N LEU A 408 0.26 28.66 -8.89
CA LEU A 408 0.64 29.69 -9.85
C LEU A 408 -0.58 30.46 -10.34
N SER A 409 -1.64 29.74 -10.70
CA SER A 409 -2.91 30.34 -11.14
C SER A 409 -3.52 31.20 -10.03
N MET A 410 -3.46 30.74 -8.78
CA MET A 410 -3.91 31.52 -7.61
C MET A 410 -3.07 32.79 -7.41
N ALA A 411 -1.75 32.72 -7.57
CA ALA A 411 -0.86 33.88 -7.45
C ALA A 411 -1.05 34.89 -8.61
N GLN A 412 -1.36 34.41 -9.82
CA GLN A 412 -1.69 35.26 -10.97
C GLN A 412 -3.02 36.00 -10.74
N TYR A 413 -4.00 35.31 -10.17
CA TYR A 413 -5.30 35.91 -9.83
C TYR A 413 -5.19 36.91 -8.66
N LYS A 414 -4.45 36.55 -7.59
CA LYS A 414 -4.29 37.37 -6.38
C LYS A 414 -2.84 37.38 -5.89
N GLN A 415 -2.18 38.53 -6.04
CA GLN A 415 -0.78 38.74 -5.67
C GLN A 415 -0.59 39.19 -4.20
N SER A 416 -1.23 38.52 -3.25
CA SER A 416 -0.98 38.82 -1.84
C SER A 416 0.36 38.23 -1.38
N LYS A 417 0.97 38.84 -0.36
CA LYS A 417 2.27 38.37 0.19
C LYS A 417 2.18 36.90 0.62
N ALA A 418 1.07 36.51 1.24
CA ALA A 418 0.82 35.14 1.69
C ALA A 418 0.78 34.15 0.52
N ILE A 419 0.05 34.47 -0.55
CA ILE A 419 -0.08 33.60 -1.74
C ILE A 419 1.26 33.48 -2.47
N MET A 420 2.02 34.58 -2.59
CA MET A 420 3.35 34.55 -3.20
C MET A 420 4.32 33.67 -2.40
N TYR A 421 4.28 33.71 -1.06
CA TYR A 421 5.07 32.79 -0.23
C TYR A 421 4.59 31.34 -0.36
N ALA A 422 3.28 31.11 -0.45
CA ALA A 422 2.72 29.78 -0.65
C ALA A 422 3.24 29.15 -1.95
N LEU A 423 3.20 29.91 -3.05
CA LEU A 423 3.76 29.50 -4.34
C LEU A 423 5.27 29.25 -4.24
N ALA A 424 6.03 30.16 -3.64
CA ALA A 424 7.48 30.01 -3.49
C ALA A 424 7.85 28.75 -2.69
N ASN A 425 7.13 28.46 -1.59
CA ASN A 425 7.34 27.25 -0.80
C ASN A 425 6.94 25.98 -1.56
N THR A 426 5.88 26.04 -2.36
CA THR A 426 5.43 24.94 -3.21
C THR A 426 6.46 24.62 -4.29
N VAL A 427 7.05 25.64 -4.94
CA VAL A 427 8.06 25.45 -6.00
C VAL A 427 9.42 25.01 -5.44
N LYS A 428 9.76 25.45 -4.22
CA LYS A 428 11.04 25.08 -3.58
C LYS A 428 11.13 23.60 -3.23
N ARG A 429 9.98 22.96 -2.95
CA ARG A 429 9.87 21.55 -2.57
C ARG A 429 9.71 20.70 -3.82
#